data_AF-A0A952E3Z6-F1
#
_entry.id   AF-A0A952E3Z6-F1
#
_cell.length_a   1.000
_cell.length_b   1.000
_cell.length_c   1.000
_cell.angle_alpha   90.00
_cell.angle_beta   90.00
_cell.angle_gamma   90.00
#
_symmetry.space_group_name_H-M   'P 1'
#
loop_
_entity.id
_entity.type
_entity.pdbx_description
1 polymer ?
#
loop_
_entity_poly.entity_id
_entity_poly.type
_entity_poly.pdbx_seq_one_letter_code
_entity_poly.pdbx_strand_id
1 'polypeptide(L)'
;MCVPSLHAEDMKPAKKYDYNWASLKSHPVPQWFDDAKFGIFIHWGPYSVMGYRKNGRGYAEHTPKEIYRNPEHYYEYLKETFGAHPPQFGYKDVIPILFGPGFAIRLAGLHDVQYFPKFS
;
A
#
# COMPACT_ATOMS: atom_id res chain seq x y z
N MET A 1 5.55 -34.86 9.44
CA MET A 1 4.50 -34.93 8.39
C MET A 1 5.14 -34.44 7.11
N CYS A 2 5.37 -35.33 6.14
CA CYS A 2 6.02 -34.99 4.86
C CYS A 2 5.07 -34.19 3.97
N VAL A 3 5.56 -33.12 3.35
CA VAL A 3 4.90 -32.47 2.22
C VAL A 3 4.98 -33.46 1.05
N PRO A 4 3.87 -33.77 0.35
CA PRO A 4 3.94 -34.61 -0.84
C PRO A 4 4.83 -33.92 -1.88
N SER A 5 5.80 -34.66 -2.44
CA SER A 5 6.55 -34.22 -3.61
C SER A 5 5.58 -34.19 -4.79
N LEU A 6 5.35 -33.02 -5.38
CA LEU A 6 4.57 -32.91 -6.61
C LEU A 6 5.42 -33.44 -7.76
N HIS A 7 5.00 -34.55 -8.38
CA HIS A 7 5.65 -35.06 -9.58
C HIS A 7 5.28 -34.18 -10.77
N ALA A 8 6.23 -33.96 -11.68
CA ALA A 8 6.03 -33.11 -12.87
C ALA A 8 4.88 -33.58 -13.77
N GLU A 9 4.45 -34.83 -13.63
CA GLU A 9 3.38 -35.48 -14.40
C GLU A 9 1.96 -35.07 -13.93
N ASP A 10 1.83 -34.49 -12.73
CA ASP A 10 0.55 -34.04 -12.16
C ASP A 10 0.19 -32.59 -12.56
N MET A 11 1.09 -31.88 -13.24
CA MET A 11 0.89 -30.50 -13.69
C MET A 11 0.11 -30.48 -15.02
N LYS A 12 -1.22 -30.29 -14.96
CA LYS A 12 -2.02 -30.00 -16.15
C LYS A 12 -1.46 -28.77 -16.88
N PRO A 13 -1.31 -28.80 -18.22
CA PRO A 13 -0.83 -27.66 -18.97
C PRO A 13 -1.77 -26.47 -18.74
N ALA A 14 -1.19 -25.32 -18.40
CA ALA A 14 -1.96 -24.10 -18.17
C ALA A 14 -2.77 -23.76 -19.43
N LYS A 15 -4.09 -23.63 -19.28
CA LYS A 15 -4.97 -23.17 -20.36
C LYS A 15 -4.48 -21.81 -20.84
N LYS A 16 -4.21 -21.68 -22.14
CA LYS A 16 -3.90 -20.38 -22.75
C LYS A 16 -5.18 -19.58 -22.96
N TYR A 17 -5.12 -18.29 -22.65
CA TYR A 17 -6.23 -17.35 -22.84
C TYR A 17 -5.94 -16.42 -24.02
N ASP A 18 -6.98 -16.06 -24.74
CA ASP A 18 -6.93 -15.08 -25.84
C ASP A 18 -7.34 -13.69 -25.32
N TYR A 19 -6.96 -12.64 -26.07
CA TYR A 19 -7.30 -11.24 -25.75
C TYR A 19 -8.77 -10.89 -26.04
N ASN A 20 -9.72 -11.75 -25.67
CA ASN A 20 -11.15 -11.47 -25.81
C ASN A 20 -11.93 -11.83 -24.54
N TRP A 21 -13.05 -11.13 -24.32
CA TRP A 21 -13.86 -11.28 -23.11
C TRP A 21 -14.39 -12.70 -22.89
N ALA A 22 -14.74 -13.44 -23.94
CA ALA A 22 -15.25 -14.79 -23.80
C ALA A 22 -14.18 -15.73 -23.23
N SER A 23 -12.93 -15.57 -23.67
CA SER A 23 -11.78 -16.32 -23.18
C SER A 23 -11.47 -15.99 -21.71
N LEU A 24 -11.33 -14.71 -21.35
CA LEU A 24 -11.00 -14.29 -19.98
C LEU A 24 -12.07 -14.65 -18.95
N LYS A 25 -13.36 -14.56 -19.31
CA LYS A 25 -14.48 -14.97 -18.43
C LYS A 25 -14.47 -16.47 -18.11
N SER A 26 -13.78 -17.28 -18.91
CA SER A 26 -13.66 -18.71 -18.66
C SER A 26 -12.57 -19.07 -17.63
N HIS A 27 -11.81 -18.09 -17.12
CA HIS A 27 -10.82 -18.31 -16.08
C HIS A 27 -11.51 -18.54 -14.73
N PRO A 28 -11.44 -19.74 -14.14
CA PRO A 28 -12.07 -19.99 -12.83
C PRO A 28 -11.29 -19.27 -11.72
N VAL A 29 -11.95 -19.00 -10.59
CA VAL A 29 -11.24 -18.59 -9.37
C VAL A 29 -10.36 -19.77 -8.92
N PRO A 30 -9.05 -19.58 -8.67
CA PRO A 30 -8.20 -20.65 -8.17
C PRO A 30 -8.69 -21.18 -6.81
N GLN A 31 -8.70 -22.51 -6.62
CA GLN A 31 -9.21 -23.13 -5.39
C GLN A 31 -8.55 -22.58 -4.13
N TRP A 32 -7.23 -22.35 -4.16
CA TRP A 32 -6.50 -21.81 -3.01
C TRP A 32 -6.99 -20.40 -2.61
N PHE A 33 -7.46 -19.60 -3.57
CA PHE A 33 -7.96 -18.25 -3.28
C PHE A 33 -9.38 -18.32 -2.71
N ASP A 34 -10.21 -19.24 -3.24
CA ASP A 34 -11.53 -19.48 -2.64
C ASP A 34 -11.39 -20.00 -1.21
N ASP A 35 -10.48 -20.93 -0.95
CA ASP A 35 -10.26 -21.52 0.38
C ASP A 35 -9.68 -20.52 1.40
N ALA A 36 -9.01 -19.45 0.95
CA ALA A 36 -8.26 -18.58 1.84
C ALA A 36 -9.13 -17.79 2.85
N LYS A 37 -10.40 -17.48 2.53
CA LYS A 37 -11.47 -16.79 3.32
C LYS A 37 -11.12 -15.51 4.11
N PHE A 38 -9.86 -15.25 4.43
CA PHE A 38 -9.33 -14.10 5.15
C PHE A 38 -8.04 -13.65 4.48
N GLY A 39 -7.91 -12.34 4.28
CA GLY A 39 -6.73 -11.73 3.70
C GLY A 39 -6.42 -10.39 4.37
N ILE A 40 -5.14 -10.07 4.48
CA ILE A 40 -4.68 -8.77 4.94
C ILE A 40 -4.29 -7.96 3.70
N PHE A 41 -4.86 -6.76 3.56
CA PHE A 41 -4.45 -5.82 2.53
C PHE A 41 -3.76 -4.61 3.16
N ILE A 42 -2.62 -4.23 2.60
CA ILE A 42 -1.75 -3.18 3.14
C ILE A 42 -1.76 -2.00 2.17
N HIS A 43 -2.35 -0.88 2.60
CA HIS A 43 -2.19 0.42 1.94
C HIS A 43 -0.98 1.14 2.53
N TRP A 44 0.17 0.99 1.88
CA TRP A 44 1.40 1.65 2.26
C TRP A 44 2.07 2.35 1.07
N GLY A 45 2.54 3.57 1.28
CA GLY A 45 3.23 4.36 0.28
C GLY A 45 3.66 5.73 0.82
N PRO A 46 4.11 6.66 -0.04
CA PRO A 46 4.61 7.97 0.43
C PRO A 46 3.57 8.78 1.20
N TYR A 47 2.28 8.61 0.89
CA TYR A 47 1.19 9.22 1.66
C TYR A 47 1.18 8.77 3.14
N SER A 48 1.68 7.57 3.46
CA SER A 48 1.77 7.06 4.83
C SER A 48 2.74 7.87 5.70
N VAL A 49 3.71 8.58 5.11
CA VAL A 49 4.59 9.51 5.83
C VAL A 49 3.80 10.70 6.38
N MET A 50 2.81 11.17 5.61
CA MET A 50 1.91 12.23 6.06
C MET A 50 0.86 11.65 7.02
N GLY A 51 0.28 10.49 6.70
CA GLY A 51 -0.68 9.80 7.58
C GLY A 51 -1.87 10.67 7.99
N TYR A 52 -2.25 11.65 7.15
CA TYR A 52 -3.13 12.73 7.55
C TYR A 52 -4.46 12.71 6.81
N ARG A 53 -5.53 13.02 7.55
CA ARG A 53 -6.87 13.23 7.01
C ARG A 53 -7.56 14.33 7.81
N LYS A 54 -8.18 15.29 7.10
CA LYS A 54 -8.92 16.39 7.72
C LYS A 54 -10.01 15.82 8.66
N ASN A 55 -10.03 16.28 9.91
CA ASN A 55 -11.00 15.90 10.94
C ASN A 55 -11.12 14.39 11.20
N GLY A 56 -10.08 13.59 10.91
CA GLY A 56 -10.15 12.14 11.11
C GLY A 56 -11.13 11.42 10.16
N ARG A 57 -11.61 12.07 9.10
CA ARG A 57 -12.59 11.50 8.15
C ARG A 57 -11.94 11.21 6.80
N GLY A 58 -12.36 10.11 6.17
CA GLY A 58 -11.86 9.69 4.86
C GLY A 58 -10.55 8.90 4.93
N TYR A 59 -9.90 8.80 3.77
CA TYR A 59 -8.73 7.97 3.50
C TYR A 59 -7.44 8.80 3.54
N ALA A 60 -6.45 8.35 4.31
CA ALA A 60 -5.14 9.01 4.35
C ALA A 60 -4.38 8.86 3.02
N GLU A 61 -4.64 7.80 2.23
CA GLU A 61 -4.05 7.70 0.89
C GLU A 61 -4.51 8.80 -0.07
N HIS A 62 -5.57 9.55 0.26
CA HIS A 62 -6.03 10.69 -0.54
C HIS A 62 -5.29 11.99 -0.27
N THR A 63 -4.45 12.08 0.77
CA THR A 63 -3.68 13.32 1.07
C THR A 63 -3.01 13.94 -0.16
N PRO A 64 -2.39 13.19 -1.10
CA PRO A 64 -1.73 13.77 -2.28
C PRO A 64 -2.69 14.57 -3.15
N LYS A 65 -3.91 14.07 -3.35
CA LYS A 65 -4.98 14.77 -4.08
C LYS A 65 -5.47 15.98 -3.29
N GLU A 66 -5.68 15.81 -1.99
CA GLU A 66 -6.29 16.83 -1.13
C GLU A 66 -5.38 18.05 -0.93
N ILE A 67 -4.06 17.89 -0.95
CA ILE A 67 -3.09 19.00 -0.94
C ILE A 67 -3.39 20.02 -2.05
N TYR A 68 -3.78 19.55 -3.24
CA TYR A 68 -4.04 20.42 -4.40
C TYR A 68 -5.51 20.80 -4.55
N ARG A 69 -6.44 20.01 -3.99
CA ARG A 69 -7.88 20.29 -4.07
C ARG A 69 -8.35 21.27 -2.99
N ASN A 70 -7.78 21.20 -1.79
CA ASN A 70 -8.14 21.99 -0.61
C ASN A 70 -6.89 22.62 0.03
N PRO A 71 -6.15 23.47 -0.71
CA PRO A 71 -4.86 24.01 -0.26
C PRO A 71 -4.97 24.85 1.01
N GLU A 72 -6.11 25.51 1.25
CA GLU A 72 -6.33 26.35 2.43
C GLU A 72 -6.17 25.58 3.74
N HIS A 73 -6.53 24.30 3.74
CA HIS A 73 -6.41 23.43 4.90
C HIS A 73 -5.08 22.68 4.90
N TYR A 74 -4.72 22.10 3.76
CA TYR A 74 -3.58 21.19 3.70
C TYR A 74 -2.23 21.92 3.68
N TYR A 75 -2.16 23.17 3.24
CA TYR A 75 -0.91 23.93 3.29
C TYR A 75 -0.54 24.32 4.71
N GLU A 76 -1.51 24.63 5.58
CA GLU A 76 -1.23 24.85 7.01
C GLU A 76 -0.71 23.58 7.66
N TYR A 77 -1.37 22.44 7.43
CA TYR A 77 -0.88 21.14 7.90
C TYR A 77 0.55 20.83 7.43
N LEU A 78 0.86 21.08 6.15
CA LEU A 78 2.21 20.84 5.60
C LEU A 78 3.24 21.79 6.22
N LYS A 79 2.91 23.07 6.44
CA LYS A 79 3.76 24.02 7.15
C LYS A 79 4.05 23.57 8.58
N GLU A 80 3.03 23.17 9.32
CA GLU A 80 3.16 22.72 10.71
C GLU A 80 3.99 21.43 10.82
N THR A 81 3.85 20.51 9.86
CA THR A 81 4.46 19.17 9.95
C THR A 81 5.83 19.10 9.27
N PHE A 82 6.01 19.79 8.15
CA PHE A 82 7.20 19.70 7.28
C PHE A 82 7.90 21.05 7.10
N GLY A 83 7.40 22.13 7.69
CA GLY A 83 8.00 23.46 7.65
C GLY A 83 7.76 24.25 6.35
N ALA A 84 7.13 23.64 5.35
CA ALA A 84 6.87 24.26 4.05
C ALA A 84 5.65 23.62 3.35
N HIS A 85 5.15 24.32 2.33
CA HIS A 85 4.07 23.84 1.47
C HIS A 85 4.42 24.15 0.00
N PRO A 86 3.60 23.74 -0.99
CA PRO A 86 3.89 24.03 -2.38
C PRO A 86 3.90 25.55 -2.66
N PRO A 87 4.81 26.02 -3.53
CA PRO A 87 5.65 25.21 -4.42
C PRO A 87 6.95 24.66 -3.81
N GLN A 88 7.34 25.09 -2.61
CA GLN A 88 8.64 24.72 -2.00
C GLN A 88 8.68 23.26 -1.53
N PHE A 89 7.55 22.73 -1.04
CA PHE A 89 7.45 21.35 -0.56
C PHE A 89 6.09 20.75 -0.94
N GLY A 90 6.08 19.65 -1.70
CA GLY A 90 4.86 18.97 -2.11
C GLY A 90 4.97 17.45 -2.01
N TYR A 91 4.02 16.74 -2.62
CA TYR A 91 3.94 15.28 -2.47
C TYR A 91 5.20 14.54 -2.94
N LYS A 92 5.85 15.02 -4.01
CA LYS A 92 7.10 14.43 -4.53
C LYS A 92 8.23 14.43 -3.49
N ASP A 93 8.23 15.40 -2.59
CA ASP A 93 9.29 15.61 -1.60
C ASP A 93 9.14 14.68 -0.39
N VAL A 94 8.01 13.99 -0.28
CA VAL A 94 7.72 12.99 0.74
C VAL A 94 8.35 11.62 0.41
N ILE A 95 8.58 11.34 -0.87
CA ILE A 95 9.18 10.08 -1.35
C ILE A 95 10.53 9.79 -0.69
N PRO A 96 11.52 10.71 -0.68
CA PRO A 96 12.79 10.44 -0.02
C PRO A 96 12.65 10.28 1.50
N ILE A 97 11.61 10.84 2.13
CA ILE A 97 11.35 10.69 3.57
C ILE A 97 10.93 9.26 3.88
N LEU A 98 10.05 8.66 3.07
CA LEU A 98 9.56 7.28 3.25
C LEU A 98 10.71 6.27 3.36
N PHE A 99 11.77 6.46 2.57
CA PHE A 99 12.94 5.57 2.53
C PHE A 99 14.11 6.10 3.37
N GLY A 100 13.96 7.27 3.99
CA GLY A 100 15.00 7.93 4.76
C GLY A 100 15.05 7.46 6.21
N PRO A 101 16.15 7.71 6.93
CA PRO A 101 16.30 7.36 8.35
C PRO A 101 15.19 7.95 9.24
N GLY A 102 14.62 9.09 8.84
CA GLY A 102 13.57 9.80 9.58
C GLY A 102 12.23 9.07 9.64
N PHE A 103 11.89 8.21 8.68
CA PHE A 103 10.61 7.46 8.73
C PHE A 103 10.63 6.36 9.80
N ALA A 104 11.77 5.69 9.98
CA ALA A 104 11.95 4.72 11.07
C ALA A 104 11.82 5.39 12.46
N ILE A 105 12.33 6.62 12.60
CA ILE A 105 12.23 7.39 13.85
C ILE A 105 10.78 7.83 14.12
N ARG A 106 10.03 8.24 13.10
CA ARG A 106 8.62 8.66 13.28
C ARG A 106 7.70 7.48 13.59
N LEU A 107 7.96 6.29 13.04
CA LEU A 107 7.28 5.06 13.44
C LEU A 107 7.57 4.68 14.90
N ALA A 108 8.80 4.90 15.39
CA ALA A 108 9.15 4.61 16.78
C ALA A 108 8.51 5.57 17.81
N GLY A 109 8.11 6.78 17.40
CA GLY A 109 7.42 7.76 18.27
C GLY A 109 5.90 7.62 18.34
N LEU A 110 5.31 6.82 17.46
CA LEU A 110 3.91 6.38 17.54
C LEU A 110 3.90 5.04 18.29
N HIS A 111 3.69 5.08 19.60
CA HIS A 111 3.65 3.87 20.43
C HIS A 111 2.68 2.81 19.85
N ASP A 112 3.17 1.56 19.84
CA ASP A 112 2.50 0.27 19.65
C ASP A 112 2.30 -0.32 18.23
N VAL A 113 3.30 -0.22 17.34
CA VAL A 113 3.51 -1.28 16.31
C VAL A 113 5.01 -1.60 16.16
N GLN A 114 5.50 -2.52 16.99
CA GLN A 114 6.72 -3.29 16.73
C GLN A 114 6.33 -4.68 16.24
N TYR A 115 6.25 -4.90 14.93
CA TYR A 115 6.72 -6.16 14.30
C TYR A 115 6.67 -6.06 12.77
N PHE A 116 7.84 -6.08 12.13
CA PHE A 116 7.98 -6.66 10.79
C PHE A 116 8.80 -7.93 10.98
N PRO A 117 8.24 -9.15 10.79
CA PRO A 117 9.06 -10.34 10.83
C PRO A 117 10.09 -10.23 9.70
N LYS A 118 11.38 -10.32 10.05
CA LYS A 118 12.43 -10.56 9.07
C LYS A 118 12.10 -11.89 8.39
N PHE A 119 11.76 -11.85 7.11
CA PHE A 119 11.79 -13.05 6.29
C PHE A 119 13.26 -13.41 6.09
N SER A 120 13.67 -14.53 6.68
CA SER A 120 14.92 -15.22 6.38
C SER A 120 14.83 -15.94 5.04
#